data_AF-A0AAW5A3J5-F1
#
_entry.id   AF-A0AAW5A3J5-F1
#
_cell.length_a   1.000
_cell.length_b   1.000
_cell.length_c   1.000
_cell.angle_alpha   90.00
_cell.angle_beta   90.00
_cell.angle_gamma   90.00
#
_symmetry.space_group_name_H-M   'P 1'
#
loop_
_entity.id
_entity.type
_entity.pdbx_description
1 polymer ?
#
loop_
_entity_poly.entity_id
_entity_poly.type
_entity_poly.pdbx_seq_one_letter_code
_entity_poly.pdbx_strand_id
1 'polypeptide(L)' 'MIGKIVIGLVVAVVLFLGFGAIVGNTPEGKAKARARDAIDLCHREESSYTGSAGAKGIISGACRKLEDDFRKQFGYAP' A
#
# COMPACT_ATOMS: atom_id res chain seq x y z
N MET A 1 22.23 28.66 20.04
CA MET A 1 22.25 27.19 19.79
C MET A 1 20.98 26.71 19.10
N ILE A 2 19.81 27.24 19.47
CA ILE A 2 18.49 26.86 18.95
C ILE A 2 18.37 27.00 17.42
N GLY A 3 18.87 28.08 16.80
CA GLY A 3 18.79 28.26 15.34
C GLY A 3 19.48 27.16 14.52
N LYS A 4 20.58 26.61 15.02
CA LYS A 4 21.30 25.48 14.40
C LYS A 4 20.45 24.22 14.37
N ILE A 5 19.75 23.99 15.48
CA ILE A 5 18.90 22.81 15.70
C ILE A 5 17.67 22.89 14.80
N VAL A 6 17.04 24.07 14.73
CA VAL A 6 15.89 24.31 13.84
C VAL A 6 16.26 24.09 12.38
N ILE A 7 17.40 24.63 11.92
CA ILE A 7 17.87 24.41 10.54
C ILE A 7 18.13 22.94 10.27
N GLY A 8 18.80 22.23 11.19
CA GLY A 8 19.04 20.80 11.07
C GLY A 8 17.75 19.98 10.98
N LEU A 9 16.74 20.33 11.77
CA LEU A 9 15.43 19.67 11.76
C LEU A 9 14.70 19.88 10.42
N VAL A 10 14.71 21.11 9.91
CA VAL A 10 14.10 21.44 8.60
C VAL A 10 14.77 20.64 7.48
N VAL A 11 16.10 20.58 7.46
CA VAL A 11 16.84 19.80 6.45
C VAL A 11 16.49 18.30 6.53
N ALA A 12 16.42 17.75 7.74
CA ALA A 12 16.06 16.34 7.93
C ALA A 12 14.65 16.03 7.41
N VAL A 13 13.67 16.90 7.67
CA VAL A 13 12.29 16.75 7.18
C VAL A 13 12.23 16.84 5.66
N VAL A 14 12.93 17.81 5.06
CA VAL A 14 12.95 17.97 3.59
C VAL A 14 13.59 16.74 2.92
N LEU A 15 14.69 16.21 3.45
CA LEU A 15 15.32 14.99 2.93
C LEU A 15 14.42 13.77 3.06
N PHE A 16 13.73 13.62 4.19
CA PHE A 16 12.79 12.53 4.42
C PHE A 16 11.61 12.56 3.44
N LEU A 17 11.00 13.73 3.25
CA LEU A 17 9.88 13.91 2.32
C LEU A 17 10.32 13.75 0.86
N GLY A 18 11.48 14.30 0.49
CA GLY A 18 12.05 14.15 -0.85
C GLY A 18 12.36 12.70 -1.20
N PHE A 19 12.94 11.94 -0.26
CA PHE A 19 13.20 10.51 -0.44
C PHE A 19 11.88 9.73 -0.61
N GLY A 20 10.88 9.98 0.23
CA GLY A 20 9.56 9.35 0.11
C GLY A 20 8.86 9.64 -1.22
N ALA A 21 8.95 10.88 -1.71
CA ALA A 21 8.38 11.27 -2.99
C ALA A 21 9.07 10.60 -4.19
N ILE A 22 10.39 10.45 -4.14
CA ILE A 22 11.16 9.76 -5.18
C ILE A 22 10.79 8.27 -5.22
N VAL A 23 10.81 7.59 -4.07
CA VAL A 23 10.46 6.17 -3.96
C VAL A 23 9.01 5.92 -4.40
N GLY A 24 8.07 6.78 -4.00
CA GLY A 24 6.67 6.69 -4.41
C GLY A 24 6.41 6.97 -5.90
N ASN A 25 7.23 7.79 -6.55
CA ASN A 25 7.08 8.10 -7.98
C ASN A 25 7.75 7.08 -8.91
N THR A 26 8.52 6.13 -8.37
CA THR A 26 9.08 5.03 -9.18
C THR A 26 7.96 4.16 -9.77
N PRO A 27 8.19 3.49 -10.92
CA PRO A 27 7.25 2.52 -11.49
C PRO A 27 6.87 1.43 -10.48
N GLU A 28 7.82 1.00 -9.65
CA GLU A 28 7.62 0.01 -8.60
C GLU A 28 6.72 0.55 -7.47
N GLY A 29 6.99 1.76 -6.98
CA GLY A 29 6.16 2.43 -5.97
C GLY A 29 4.70 2.61 -6.41
N LYS A 30 4.49 2.98 -7.68
CA LYS A 30 3.15 3.10 -8.28
C LYS A 30 2.47 1.75 -8.47
N ALA A 31 3.20 0.73 -8.95
CA ALA A 31 2.68 -0.62 -9.10
C ALA A 31 2.24 -1.19 -7.74
N LYS A 32 3.04 -0.95 -6.71
CA LYS A 32 2.78 -1.33 -5.33
C LYS A 32 1.55 -0.64 -4.75
N ALA A 33 1.44 0.68 -4.92
CA ALA A 33 0.26 1.43 -4.49
C ALA A 33 -1.01 0.90 -5.17
N ARG A 34 -0.97 0.71 -6.50
CA ARG A 34 -2.10 0.12 -7.25
C ARG A 34 -2.49 -1.27 -6.76
N ALA A 35 -1.50 -2.12 -6.48
CA ALA A 35 -1.77 -3.48 -6.04
C ALA A 35 -2.42 -3.48 -4.64
N ARG A 36 -1.97 -2.61 -3.72
CA ARG A 36 -2.65 -2.41 -2.42
C ARG A 36 -4.06 -1.87 -2.58
N ASP A 37 -4.26 -0.86 -3.44
CA ASP A 37 -5.59 -0.29 -3.69
C ASP A 37 -6.58 -1.35 -4.21
N ALA A 38 -6.12 -2.27 -5.07
CA ALA A 38 -6.93 -3.38 -5.58
C ALA A 38 -7.29 -4.38 -4.48
N ILE A 39 -6.36 -4.70 -3.58
CA ILE A 39 -6.60 -5.59 -2.43
C ILE A 39 -7.61 -4.94 -1.47
N ASP A 40 -7.42 -3.66 -1.15
CA ASP A 40 -8.33 -2.91 -0.29
C ASP A 40 -9.73 -2.83 -0.87
N LEU A 41 -9.84 -2.63 -2.20
CA LEU A 41 -11.13 -2.65 -2.88
C LEU A 41 -11.79 -4.02 -2.77
N CYS A 42 -11.03 -5.10 -2.96
CA CYS A 42 -11.53 -6.47 -2.82
C CYS A 42 -12.09 -6.73 -1.42
N HIS A 43 -11.37 -6.35 -0.36
CA HIS A 43 -11.84 -6.47 1.03
C HIS A 43 -13.08 -5.62 1.31
N ARG A 44 -13.16 -4.41 0.75
CA ARG A 44 -14.36 -3.58 0.84
C ARG A 44 -15.57 -4.24 0.17
N GLU A 45 -15.39 -4.84 -1.01
CA GLU A 45 -16.47 -5.57 -1.68
C GLU A 45 -16.84 -6.85 -0.91
N GLU A 46 -15.88 -7.63 -0.43
CA GLU A 46 -16.13 -8.85 0.35
C GLU A 46 -16.89 -8.56 1.65
N SER A 47 -16.51 -7.48 2.35
CA SER A 47 -17.16 -7.07 3.60
C SER A 47 -18.55 -6.50 3.40
N SER A 48 -18.78 -5.78 2.29
CA SER A 48 -20.10 -5.24 1.93
C SER A 48 -21.00 -6.25 1.23
N TYR A 49 -20.46 -7.40 0.81
CA TYR A 49 -21.22 -8.46 0.15
C TYR A 49 -22.19 -9.16 1.12
N THR A 50 -23.49 -9.05 0.82
CA THR A 50 -24.59 -9.64 1.61
C THR A 50 -25.26 -10.83 0.94
N GLY A 51 -24.71 -11.32 -0.18
CA GLY A 51 -25.28 -12.45 -0.92
C GLY A 51 -24.91 -13.83 -0.35
N SER A 52 -24.88 -14.85 -1.20
CA SER A 52 -24.71 -16.24 -0.76
C SER A 52 -23.29 -16.53 -0.25
N ALA A 53 -23.18 -17.39 0.77
CA ALA A 53 -21.89 -17.79 1.33
C ALA A 53 -20.96 -18.42 0.27
N GLY A 54 -21.51 -19.12 -0.73
CA GLY A 54 -20.74 -19.69 -1.84
C GLY A 54 -20.07 -18.62 -2.71
N ALA A 55 -20.81 -17.57 -3.07
CA ALA A 55 -20.26 -16.45 -3.83
C ALA A 55 -19.25 -15.64 -2.99
N LYS A 56 -19.51 -15.46 -1.69
CA LYS A 56 -18.55 -14.84 -0.76
C LYS A 56 -17.23 -15.60 -0.71
N GLY A 57 -17.27 -16.93 -0.73
CA GLY A 57 -16.06 -17.76 -0.79
C GLY A 57 -15.23 -17.56 -2.07
N ILE A 58 -15.89 -17.33 -3.21
CA ILE A 58 -15.21 -17.01 -4.48
C ILE A 58 -14.53 -15.64 -4.38
N ILE A 59 -15.22 -14.64 -3.83
CA ILE A 59 -14.67 -13.29 -3.63
C ILE A 59 -13.46 -13.35 -2.69
N SER A 60 -13.59 -14.04 -1.55
CA SER A 60 -12.49 -14.25 -0.60
C SER A 60 -11.29 -14.94 -1.23
N GLY A 61 -11.54 -15.95 -2.08
CA GLY A 61 -10.50 -16.62 -2.86
C GLY A 61 -9.79 -15.68 -3.85
N ALA A 62 -10.53 -14.77 -4.48
CA ALA A 62 -9.96 -13.75 -5.37
C ALA A 62 -9.12 -12.73 -4.59
N CYS A 63 -9.60 -12.23 -3.45
CA CYS A 63 -8.85 -11.32 -2.59
C CYS A 63 -7.53 -11.96 -2.13
N ARG A 64 -7.58 -13.22 -1.67
CA ARG A 64 -6.39 -13.96 -1.25
C ARG A 64 -5.38 -14.19 -2.37
N LYS A 65 -5.83 -14.35 -3.61
CA LYS A 65 -4.95 -14.45 -4.78
C LYS A 65 -4.20 -13.15 -5.02
N LEU A 66 -4.88 -12.00 -4.92
CA LEU A 66 -4.26 -10.68 -5.04
C LEU A 66 -3.20 -10.44 -3.96
N GLU A 67 -3.47 -10.86 -2.72
CA GLU A 67 -2.50 -10.77 -1.62
C GLU A 67 -1.27 -11.67 -1.84
N ASP A 68 -1.46 -12.88 -2.37
CA ASP A 68 -0.37 -13.80 -2.68
C ASP A 68 0.51 -13.26 -3.83
N ASP A 69 -0.11 -12.72 -4.87
CA ASP A 69 0.61 -12.08 -5.98
C ASP A 69 1.37 -10.82 -5.50
N PHE A 70 0.77 -10.02 -4.62
CA PHE A 70 1.44 -8.89 -3.97
C PHE A 70 2.66 -9.35 -3.16
N ARG A 71 2.50 -10.41 -2.36
CA ARG A 71 3.59 -10.97 -1.55
C ARG A 71 4.71 -11.52 -2.41
N LYS A 72 4.39 -12.20 -3.50
CA LYS A 72 5.38 -12.71 -4.48
C LYS A 72 6.13 -11.57 -5.16
N GLN A 73 5.46 -10.48 -5.46
CA GLN A 73 6.04 -9.35 -6.19
C GLN A 73 6.88 -8.43 -5.29
N PHE A 74 6.46 -8.20 -4.04
CA PHE A 74 7.09 -7.21 -3.14
C PHE A 74 7.75 -7.80 -1.89
N GLY A 75 7.61 -9.11 -1.66
CA GLY A 75 8.32 -9.84 -0.59
C GLY A 75 7.69 -9.76 0.80
N TYR A 76 6.53 -9.10 0.96
CA TYR A 76 5.85 -8.98 2.25
C TYR A 76 4.32 -8.87 2.08
N ALA A 77 3.57 -9.05 3.17
CA ALA A 77 2.11 -9.00 3.14
C ALA A 77 1.58 -7.55 2.95
N PRO A 78 0.55 -7.34 2.12
CA PRO A 78 -0.02 -6.02 1.85
C PRO A 78 -0.55 -5.31 3.10
#